data_AF-A0AAW0BP17-F1
#
_entry.id   AF-A0AAW0BP17-F1
#
_cell.length_a   1.000
_cell.length_b   1.000
_cell.length_c   1.000
_cell.angle_alpha   90.00
_cell.angle_beta   90.00
_cell.angle_gamma   90.00
#
_symmetry.space_group_name_H-M   'P 1'
#
loop_
_entity.id
_entity.type
_entity.pdbx_description
1 polymer ?
#
loop_
_entity_poly.entity_id
_entity_poly.type
_entity_poly.pdbx_seq_one_letter_code
_entity_poly.pdbx_strand_id
1 'polypeptide(L)'
;MEKTNQFALNDERILVCLLSHLPDFRTLSSVLKSADDFRVIYESHSQTIRHAVAYNLVGPALPQALRCVRHSDAHSEHPFTISPEGQQEDELAAITEPEIRRLVQNASVVSELEGLFSLSHKLFQNPPGETSERQLYARMDFMRAFTSEELLQLHSTSQFLLELADHAFLRDDMDEYESDFGTVVDAVSPLEPDMAPDMDDIDEHPLLMGYLSSPLFALLHERGVPLPPTGFSNSDSSHWHSILDSVEGDKDQCVHCHEIVGFDLLGPSTYAYLTRNMRSDPDGDDPSDLLRDGLRYNLIETQHFRQQISSLEPEDVIPNLIEEILAFGKQPGFENVKVGDWLCAKCVDELLKAHLPFWLLDKKRKGASSATPSWNYEH
;
A
#
# COMPACT_ATOMS: atom_id res chain seq x y z
N MET A 1 0.46 -53.11 46.82
CA MET A 1 -0.58 -52.09 46.59
C MET A 1 0.12 -50.76 46.40
N GLU A 2 0.64 -50.52 45.20
CA GLU A 2 1.18 -49.22 44.82
C GLU A 2 -0.01 -48.28 44.59
N LYS A 3 -0.20 -47.33 45.51
CA LYS A 3 -0.99 -46.15 45.22
C LYS A 3 -0.16 -45.31 44.27
N THR A 4 -0.32 -45.54 42.96
CA THR A 4 0.06 -44.54 41.97
C THR A 4 -0.70 -43.26 42.33
N ASN A 5 0.04 -42.23 42.73
CA ASN A 5 -0.45 -40.86 42.82
C ASN A 5 -0.93 -40.47 41.43
N GLN A 6 -2.20 -40.78 41.16
CA GLN A 6 -2.92 -40.32 39.99
C GLN A 6 -3.10 -38.83 40.24
N PHE A 7 -2.19 -38.03 39.71
CA PHE A 7 -2.37 -36.58 39.61
C PHE A 7 -3.79 -36.37 39.09
N ALA A 8 -4.61 -35.60 39.81
CA ALA A 8 -5.93 -35.20 39.36
C ALA A 8 -5.81 -34.17 38.21
N LEU A 9 -5.09 -34.55 37.15
CA LEU A 9 -5.01 -33.87 35.86
C LEU A 9 -6.29 -34.12 35.03
N ASN A 10 -7.32 -34.74 35.61
CA ASN A 10 -8.61 -34.96 34.99
C ASN A 10 -9.45 -33.67 34.85
N ASP A 11 -8.92 -32.51 35.25
CA ASP A 11 -9.56 -31.25 34.90
C ASP A 11 -9.34 -30.99 33.41
N GLU A 12 -10.34 -31.36 32.63
CA GLU A 12 -10.45 -31.12 31.19
C GLU A 12 -10.06 -29.69 30.80
N ARG A 13 -10.38 -28.68 31.63
CA ARG A 13 -10.04 -27.28 31.34
C ARG A 13 -8.55 -27.03 31.40
N ILE A 14 -7.84 -27.68 32.32
CA ILE A 14 -6.38 -27.60 32.44
C ILE A 14 -5.74 -28.25 31.21
N LEU A 15 -6.24 -29.41 30.77
CA LEU A 15 -5.71 -30.11 29.60
C LEU A 15 -5.96 -29.34 28.29
N VAL A 16 -7.16 -28.77 28.10
CA VAL A 16 -7.44 -27.88 26.96
C VAL A 16 -6.52 -26.67 26.98
N CYS A 17 -6.36 -26.03 28.15
CA CYS A 17 -5.45 -24.90 28.30
C CYS A 17 -4.01 -25.27 27.92
N LEU A 18 -3.49 -26.40 28.41
CA LEU A 18 -2.15 -26.86 28.07
C LEU A 18 -1.98 -27.12 26.57
N LEU A 19 -2.95 -27.78 25.92
CA LEU A 19 -2.89 -28.06 24.49
C LEU A 19 -3.00 -26.79 23.65
N SER A 20 -3.79 -25.79 24.08
CA SER A 20 -3.94 -24.51 23.40
C SER A 20 -2.71 -23.59 23.49
N HIS A 21 -1.79 -23.81 24.44
CA HIS A 21 -0.55 -23.03 24.58
C HIS A 21 0.65 -23.69 23.89
N LEU A 22 0.45 -24.76 23.13
CA LEU A 22 1.54 -25.38 22.38
C LEU A 22 1.96 -24.46 21.21
N PRO A 23 3.28 -24.35 20.92
CA PRO A 23 3.79 -23.36 19.97
C PRO A 23 3.47 -23.71 18.52
N ASP A 24 3.38 -25.00 18.18
CA ASP A 24 3.15 -25.46 16.81
C ASP A 24 2.44 -26.83 16.75
N PHE A 25 1.99 -27.18 15.55
CA PHE A 25 1.30 -28.45 15.29
C PHE A 25 2.21 -29.68 15.44
N ARG A 26 3.54 -29.52 15.33
CA ARG A 26 4.50 -30.62 15.53
C ARG A 26 4.59 -31.02 17.00
N THR A 27 4.59 -30.03 17.89
CA THR A 27 4.58 -30.19 19.34
C THR A 27 3.23 -30.76 19.78
N LEU A 28 2.12 -30.25 19.25
CA LEU A 28 0.79 -30.82 19.45
C LEU A 28 0.75 -32.32 19.06
N SER A 29 1.20 -32.68 17.86
CA SER A 29 1.25 -34.08 17.42
C SER A 29 2.08 -34.97 18.36
N SER A 30 3.18 -34.44 18.90
CA SER A 30 4.06 -35.15 19.84
C SER A 30 3.37 -35.37 21.20
N VAL A 31 2.68 -34.35 21.72
CA VAL A 31 1.90 -34.44 22.97
C VAL A 31 0.74 -35.42 22.84
N LEU A 32 0.00 -35.39 21.73
CA LEU A 32 -1.13 -36.31 21.49
C LEU A 32 -0.69 -37.78 21.41
N LYS A 33 0.56 -38.06 21.05
CA LYS A 33 1.15 -39.41 21.04
C LYS A 33 1.67 -39.86 22.40
N SER A 34 1.81 -38.94 23.36
CA SER A 34 2.43 -39.24 24.65
C SER A 34 1.47 -39.90 25.66
N ALA A 35 0.17 -39.58 25.61
CA ALA A 35 -0.84 -40.14 26.49
C ALA A 35 -2.24 -40.11 25.86
N ASP A 36 -3.06 -41.12 26.17
CA ASP A 36 -4.42 -41.26 25.64
C ASP A 36 -5.36 -40.15 26.12
N ASP A 37 -5.17 -39.64 27.34
CA ASP A 37 -6.00 -38.57 27.91
C ASP A 37 -5.94 -37.30 27.05
N PHE A 38 -4.74 -36.90 26.58
CA PHE A 38 -4.60 -35.74 25.69
C PHE A 38 -5.34 -35.92 24.36
N ARG A 39 -5.35 -37.14 23.83
CA ARG A 39 -6.07 -37.46 22.59
C ARG A 39 -7.58 -37.38 22.78
N VAL A 40 -8.12 -37.90 23.88
CA VAL A 40 -9.56 -37.80 24.21
C VAL A 40 -9.99 -36.34 24.37
N ILE A 41 -9.20 -35.53 25.08
CA ILE A 41 -9.46 -34.10 25.23
C ILE A 41 -9.38 -33.38 23.87
N TYR A 42 -8.37 -33.69 23.06
CA TYR A 42 -8.23 -33.10 21.74
C TYR A 42 -9.40 -33.44 20.81
N GLU A 43 -9.87 -34.69 20.80
CA GLU A 43 -11.03 -35.09 19.99
C GLU A 43 -12.29 -34.29 20.39
N SER A 44 -12.45 -34.02 21.69
CA SER A 44 -13.58 -33.26 22.24
C SER A 44 -13.49 -31.74 21.96
N HIS A 45 -12.28 -31.18 21.84
CA HIS A 45 -12.02 -29.73 21.70
C HIS A 45 -11.14 -29.36 20.50
N SER A 46 -11.16 -30.18 19.45
CA SER A 46 -10.20 -30.10 18.35
C SER A 46 -10.17 -28.74 17.66
N GLN A 47 -11.33 -28.11 17.45
CA GLN A 47 -11.42 -26.80 16.80
C GLN A 47 -10.77 -25.69 17.63
N THR A 48 -11.13 -25.60 18.91
CA THR A 48 -10.57 -24.61 19.84
C THR A 48 -9.05 -24.76 19.95
N ILE A 49 -8.56 -25.99 20.08
CA ILE A 49 -7.12 -26.28 20.20
C ILE A 49 -6.40 -25.97 18.88
N ARG A 50 -6.95 -26.35 17.73
CA ARG A 50 -6.36 -26.05 16.41
C ARG A 50 -6.26 -24.55 16.18
N HIS A 51 -7.31 -23.81 16.49
CA HIS A 51 -7.31 -22.35 16.31
C HIS A 51 -6.27 -21.68 17.22
N ALA A 52 -6.18 -22.11 18.49
CA ALA A 52 -5.17 -21.59 19.41
C ALA A 52 -3.74 -21.91 18.96
N VAL A 53 -3.46 -23.16 18.55
CA VAL A 53 -2.14 -23.56 18.06
C VAL A 53 -1.79 -22.88 16.73
N ALA A 54 -2.76 -22.69 15.84
CA ALA A 54 -2.56 -21.92 14.61
C ALA A 54 -2.24 -20.45 14.91
N TYR A 55 -2.91 -19.85 15.89
CA TYR A 55 -2.63 -18.50 16.35
C TYR A 55 -1.23 -18.39 16.97
N ASN A 56 -0.81 -19.37 17.78
CA ASN A 56 0.55 -19.37 18.33
C ASN A 56 1.64 -19.51 17.25
N LEU A 57 1.35 -20.24 16.17
CA LEU A 57 2.26 -20.47 15.06
C LEU A 57 2.40 -19.24 14.14
N VAL A 58 1.29 -18.58 13.82
CA VAL A 58 1.21 -17.52 12.80
C VAL A 58 1.10 -16.12 13.41
N GLY A 59 0.76 -16.04 14.70
CA GLY A 59 0.51 -14.80 15.40
C GLY A 59 -0.83 -14.14 15.03
N PRO A 60 -0.94 -12.82 15.24
CA PRO A 60 -2.15 -12.05 14.95
C PRO A 60 -2.61 -12.09 13.49
N ALA A 61 -1.73 -12.46 12.55
CA ALA A 61 -2.02 -12.54 11.12
C ALA A 61 -2.80 -13.82 10.70
N LEU A 62 -3.25 -14.64 11.67
CA LEU A 62 -3.95 -15.89 11.39
C LEU A 62 -5.16 -15.74 10.43
N PRO A 63 -6.06 -14.74 10.57
CA PRO A 63 -7.18 -14.58 9.64
C PRO A 63 -6.74 -14.35 8.18
N GLN A 64 -5.69 -13.55 7.97
CA GLN A 64 -5.11 -13.27 6.66
C GLN A 64 -4.43 -14.53 6.08
N ALA A 65 -3.69 -15.26 6.91
CA ALA A 65 -3.02 -16.49 6.50
C ALA A 65 -4.03 -17.57 6.09
N LEU A 66 -5.12 -17.73 6.85
CA LEU A 66 -6.19 -18.68 6.51
C LEU A 66 -6.86 -18.32 5.19
N ARG A 67 -7.14 -17.04 4.93
CA ARG A 67 -7.67 -16.59 3.63
C ARG A 67 -6.72 -16.95 2.49
N CYS A 68 -5.43 -16.66 2.64
CA CYS A 68 -4.41 -16.99 1.64
C CYS A 68 -4.39 -18.50 1.33
N VAL A 69 -4.45 -19.33 2.38
CA VAL A 69 -4.51 -20.79 2.26
C VAL A 69 -5.80 -21.26 1.57
N ARG A 70 -6.97 -20.71 1.94
CA ARG A 70 -8.27 -21.09 1.35
C ARG A 70 -8.39 -20.69 -0.11
N HIS A 71 -7.89 -19.51 -0.48
CA HIS A 71 -7.98 -19.01 -1.85
C HIS A 71 -6.95 -19.61 -2.80
N SER A 72 -5.81 -20.10 -2.28
CA SER A 72 -4.79 -20.75 -3.12
C SER A 72 -5.25 -22.04 -3.83
N ASP A 73 -6.33 -22.69 -3.36
CA ASP A 73 -6.92 -23.87 -4.01
C ASP A 73 -8.06 -23.56 -4.98
N ALA A 74 -8.62 -22.36 -4.89
CA ALA A 74 -9.68 -21.93 -5.78
C ALA A 74 -9.04 -21.39 -7.06
N HIS A 75 -8.82 -22.26 -8.05
CA HIS A 75 -8.60 -21.86 -9.45
C HIS A 75 -9.85 -21.17 -10.07
N SER A 76 -10.70 -20.53 -9.25
CA SER A 76 -11.90 -19.87 -9.74
C SER A 76 -11.51 -18.57 -10.44
N GLU A 77 -11.87 -18.48 -11.72
CA GLU A 77 -11.57 -17.41 -12.69
C GLU A 77 -12.08 -15.99 -12.31
N HIS A 78 -12.51 -15.75 -11.08
CA HIS A 78 -12.97 -14.45 -10.62
C HIS A 78 -12.30 -14.04 -9.31
N PRO A 79 -11.15 -13.35 -9.40
CA PRO A 79 -10.42 -12.89 -8.25
C PRO A 79 -11.10 -11.61 -7.68
N PHE A 80 -11.37 -11.60 -6.39
CA PHE A 80 -11.58 -10.39 -5.54
C PHE A 80 -12.89 -9.58 -5.61
N THR A 81 -14.07 -10.20 -5.47
CA THR A 81 -15.19 -9.54 -4.77
C THR A 81 -15.39 -10.14 -3.39
N ILE A 82 -14.44 -9.88 -2.49
CA ILE A 82 -14.60 -10.22 -1.07
C ILE A 82 -15.58 -9.21 -0.48
N SER A 83 -16.84 -9.62 -0.32
CA SER A 83 -17.80 -8.84 0.46
C SER A 83 -17.27 -8.68 1.89
N PRO A 84 -17.34 -7.48 2.51
CA PRO A 84 -16.95 -7.26 3.90
C PRO A 84 -17.65 -8.22 4.87
N GLU A 85 -18.86 -8.66 4.53
CA GLU A 85 -19.66 -9.61 5.32
C GLU A 85 -19.02 -11.01 5.38
N GLY A 86 -18.23 -11.39 4.36
CA GLY A 86 -17.53 -12.68 4.33
C GLY A 86 -16.31 -12.75 5.27
N GLN A 87 -15.79 -11.60 5.73
CA GLN A 87 -14.60 -11.57 6.58
C GLN A 87 -14.86 -12.16 7.97
N GLN A 88 -16.08 -12.00 8.50
CA GLN A 88 -16.44 -12.47 9.84
C GLN A 88 -16.76 -13.97 9.87
N GLU A 89 -17.29 -14.53 8.77
CA GLU A 89 -17.56 -15.96 8.66
C GLU A 89 -16.26 -16.78 8.55
N ASP A 90 -15.23 -16.22 7.93
CA ASP A 90 -13.94 -16.90 7.75
C ASP A 90 -13.19 -17.15 9.07
N GLU A 91 -13.31 -16.26 10.06
CA GLU A 91 -12.66 -16.39 11.36
C GLU A 91 -13.26 -17.50 12.23
N LEU A 92 -14.55 -17.81 12.05
CA LEU A 92 -15.25 -18.84 12.81
C LEU A 92 -15.23 -20.21 12.11
N ALA A 93 -14.79 -20.27 10.86
CA ALA A 93 -14.75 -21.50 10.10
C ALA A 93 -13.70 -22.47 10.65
N ALA A 94 -14.10 -23.73 10.77
CA ALA A 94 -13.26 -24.81 11.27
C ALA A 94 -11.96 -24.97 10.46
N ILE A 95 -10.81 -24.99 11.13
CA ILE A 95 -9.52 -25.22 10.48
C ILE A 95 -9.35 -26.72 10.17
N THR A 96 -9.22 -27.01 8.90
CA THR A 96 -9.06 -28.35 8.33
C THR A 96 -7.59 -28.80 8.34
N GLU A 97 -7.37 -30.11 8.27
CA GLU A 97 -6.02 -30.68 8.25
C GLU A 97 -5.16 -30.25 7.03
N PRO A 98 -5.72 -30.13 5.80
CA PRO A 98 -4.99 -29.56 4.68
C PRO A 98 -4.55 -28.11 4.92
N GLU A 99 -5.42 -27.27 5.50
CA GLU A 99 -5.08 -25.88 5.82
C GLU A 99 -3.95 -25.82 6.85
N ILE A 100 -3.97 -26.66 7.89
CA ILE A 100 -2.89 -26.76 8.88
C ILE A 100 -1.55 -27.06 8.21
N ARG A 101 -1.50 -28.01 7.28
CA ARG A 101 -0.24 -28.35 6.58
C ARG A 101 0.30 -27.15 5.79
N ARG A 102 -0.57 -26.39 5.14
CA ARG A 102 -0.19 -25.18 4.39
C ARG A 102 0.25 -24.05 5.31
N LEU A 103 -0.46 -23.83 6.42
CA LEU A 103 -0.03 -22.85 7.44
C LEU A 103 1.35 -23.17 8.00
N VAL A 104 1.62 -24.45 8.31
CA VAL A 104 2.95 -24.88 8.79
C VAL A 104 4.03 -24.64 7.73
N GLN A 105 3.73 -24.95 6.46
CA GLN A 105 4.65 -24.69 5.36
C GLN A 105 4.92 -23.19 5.19
N ASN A 106 3.87 -22.37 5.15
CA ASN A 106 3.97 -20.93 5.00
C ASN A 106 4.70 -20.29 6.19
N ALA A 107 4.38 -20.68 7.42
CA ALA A 107 5.05 -20.20 8.63
C ALA A 107 6.55 -20.53 8.63
N SER A 108 6.96 -21.68 8.09
CA SER A 108 8.38 -22.00 7.92
C SER A 108 9.06 -21.03 6.95
N VAL A 109 8.42 -20.72 5.81
CA VAL A 109 8.94 -19.76 4.82
C VAL A 109 9.02 -18.36 5.43
N VAL A 110 7.96 -17.91 6.12
CA VAL A 110 7.93 -16.61 6.80
C VAL A 110 9.01 -16.55 7.87
N SER A 111 9.21 -17.60 8.67
CA SER A 111 10.27 -17.63 9.69
C SER A 111 11.68 -17.55 9.09
N GLU A 112 11.90 -18.16 7.92
CA GLU A 112 13.17 -18.02 7.19
C GLU A 112 13.35 -16.59 6.65
N LEU A 113 12.29 -15.99 6.10
CA LEU A 113 12.29 -14.60 5.67
C LEU A 113 12.54 -13.65 6.86
N GLU A 114 11.79 -13.79 7.94
CA GLU A 114 11.99 -13.06 9.19
C GLU A 114 13.40 -13.28 9.73
N GLY A 115 13.99 -14.46 9.60
CA GLY A 115 15.38 -14.71 9.94
C GLY A 115 16.33 -13.80 9.14
N LEU A 116 16.10 -13.66 7.83
CA LEU A 116 16.86 -12.77 6.95
C LEU A 116 16.66 -11.30 7.32
N PHE A 117 15.41 -10.86 7.52
CA PHE A 117 15.10 -9.46 7.84
C PHE A 117 15.47 -9.08 9.29
N SER A 118 15.30 -9.98 10.25
CA SER A 118 15.74 -9.79 11.65
C SER A 118 17.26 -9.79 11.79
N LEU A 119 17.99 -10.49 10.91
CA LEU A 119 19.45 -10.36 10.82
C LEU A 119 19.84 -8.96 10.36
N SER A 120 19.03 -8.33 9.51
CA SER A 120 19.21 -6.93 9.15
C SER A 120 19.03 -6.02 10.36
N HIS A 121 18.02 -6.26 11.22
CA HIS A 121 17.86 -5.53 12.49
C HIS A 121 19.13 -5.60 13.39
N LYS A 122 19.75 -6.78 13.50
CA LYS A 122 21.01 -6.98 14.26
C LYS A 122 22.22 -6.27 13.65
N LEU A 123 22.16 -5.91 12.36
CA LEU A 123 23.21 -5.16 11.67
C LEU A 123 23.12 -3.66 11.91
N PHE A 124 21.93 -3.11 12.10
CA PHE A 124 21.79 -1.70 12.48
C PHE A 124 22.56 -1.40 13.77
N GLN A 125 22.67 -2.38 14.66
CA GLN A 125 23.43 -2.26 15.91
C GLN A 125 24.95 -2.44 15.73
N ASN A 126 25.45 -2.91 14.57
CA ASN A 126 26.86 -3.23 14.36
C ASN A 126 27.38 -2.67 13.01
N PRO A 127 28.27 -1.66 13.00
CA PRO A 127 28.67 -0.93 11.78
C PRO A 127 29.36 -1.78 10.70
N PRO A 128 29.41 -1.29 9.45
CA PRO A 128 29.78 -2.08 8.27
C PRO A 128 31.26 -2.52 8.30
N GLY A 129 31.46 -3.84 8.40
CA GLY A 129 32.73 -4.54 8.21
C GLY A 129 32.55 -5.81 7.37
N GLU A 130 33.45 -6.80 7.50
CA GLU A 130 33.39 -8.14 6.85
C GLU A 130 32.03 -8.87 6.99
N THR A 131 31.19 -8.44 7.93
CA THR A 131 29.81 -8.91 8.12
C THR A 131 28.87 -8.59 6.96
N SER A 132 29.04 -7.44 6.29
CA SER A 132 28.13 -6.98 5.21
C SER A 132 28.22 -7.87 3.96
N GLU A 133 29.42 -8.15 3.46
CA GLU A 133 29.61 -9.03 2.29
C GLU A 133 29.12 -10.44 2.57
N ARG A 134 29.44 -11.00 3.75
CA ARG A 134 29.00 -12.35 4.13
C ARG A 134 27.48 -12.49 4.12
N GLN A 135 26.76 -11.44 4.47
CA GLN A 135 25.30 -11.46 4.48
C GLN A 135 24.69 -11.19 3.12
N LEU A 136 25.34 -10.38 2.27
CA LEU A 136 24.96 -10.30 0.86
C LEU A 136 25.08 -11.68 0.23
N TYR A 137 26.18 -12.41 0.47
CA TYR A 137 26.33 -13.78 0.01
C TYR A 137 25.29 -14.73 0.60
N ALA A 138 25.00 -14.67 1.90
CA ALA A 138 23.96 -15.50 2.51
C ALA A 138 22.56 -15.22 1.92
N ARG A 139 22.23 -13.95 1.66
CA ARG A 139 20.97 -13.54 0.99
C ARG A 139 20.92 -14.04 -0.44
N MET A 140 22.03 -13.90 -1.19
CA MET A 140 22.12 -14.44 -2.54
C MET A 140 21.98 -15.97 -2.54
N ASP A 141 22.64 -16.68 -1.62
CA ASP A 141 22.56 -18.13 -1.50
C ASP A 141 21.13 -18.60 -1.18
N PHE A 142 20.40 -17.89 -0.32
CA PHE A 142 18.99 -18.13 -0.08
C PHE A 142 18.16 -17.89 -1.37
N MET A 143 18.34 -16.74 -2.01
CA MET A 143 17.60 -16.38 -3.23
C MET A 143 17.92 -17.28 -4.43
N ARG A 144 19.10 -17.94 -4.45
CA ARG A 144 19.45 -18.92 -5.49
C ARG A 144 18.47 -20.10 -5.55
N ALA A 145 17.76 -20.40 -4.47
CA ALA A 145 16.77 -21.48 -4.42
C ALA A 145 15.51 -21.18 -5.26
N PHE A 146 15.22 -19.92 -5.54
CA PHE A 146 14.05 -19.49 -6.30
C PHE A 146 14.32 -19.50 -7.80
N THR A 147 13.30 -19.74 -8.60
CA THR A 147 13.30 -19.62 -10.07
C THR A 147 13.44 -18.17 -10.50
N SER A 148 13.80 -17.91 -11.77
CA SER A 148 13.87 -16.54 -12.28
C SER A 148 12.53 -15.81 -12.23
N GLU A 149 11.44 -16.55 -12.44
CA GLU A 149 10.07 -16.04 -12.37
C GLU A 149 9.72 -15.60 -10.95
N GLU A 150 9.98 -16.44 -9.94
CA GLU A 150 9.77 -16.09 -8.53
C GLU A 150 10.63 -14.89 -8.09
N LEU A 151 11.86 -14.77 -8.59
CA LEU A 151 12.72 -13.60 -8.31
C LEU A 151 12.16 -12.32 -8.95
N LEU A 152 11.58 -12.40 -10.15
CA LEU A 152 10.89 -11.27 -10.78
C LEU A 152 9.62 -10.90 -10.01
N GLN A 153 8.85 -11.88 -9.56
CA GLN A 153 7.69 -11.67 -8.70
C GLN A 153 8.08 -10.96 -7.41
N LEU A 154 9.12 -11.44 -6.72
CA LEU A 154 9.61 -10.83 -5.49
C LEU A 154 10.07 -9.39 -5.73
N HIS A 155 10.77 -9.12 -6.84
CA HIS A 155 11.14 -7.78 -7.24
C HIS A 155 9.91 -6.88 -7.43
N SER A 156 8.94 -7.30 -8.24
CA SER A 156 7.78 -6.48 -8.56
C SER A 156 6.85 -6.29 -7.36
N THR A 157 6.71 -7.28 -6.48
CA THR A 157 6.04 -7.09 -5.19
C THR A 157 6.77 -6.06 -4.34
N SER A 158 8.11 -6.08 -4.29
CA SER A 158 8.85 -5.07 -3.54
C SER A 158 8.69 -3.66 -4.12
N GLN A 159 8.67 -3.50 -5.44
CA GLN A 159 8.38 -2.21 -6.09
C GLN A 159 6.97 -1.73 -5.77
N PHE A 160 5.96 -2.59 -5.89
CA PHE A 160 4.59 -2.25 -5.53
C PHE A 160 4.47 -1.77 -4.08
N LEU A 161 5.12 -2.44 -3.14
CA LEU A 161 5.08 -2.03 -1.73
C LEU A 161 5.75 -0.66 -1.53
N LEU A 162 6.82 -0.35 -2.27
CA LEU A 162 7.45 0.96 -2.25
C LEU A 162 6.55 2.03 -2.87
N GLU A 163 5.90 1.76 -4.00
CA GLU A 163 4.94 2.68 -4.61
C GLU A 163 3.73 2.93 -3.69
N LEU A 164 3.22 1.89 -3.04
CA LEU A 164 2.13 2.02 -2.07
C LEU A 164 2.55 2.85 -0.85
N ALA A 165 3.77 2.63 -0.36
CA ALA A 165 4.33 3.41 0.73
C ALA A 165 4.52 4.87 0.33
N ASP A 166 5.10 5.15 -0.85
CA ASP A 166 5.26 6.50 -1.40
C ASP A 166 3.90 7.21 -1.51
N HIS A 167 2.90 6.55 -2.08
CA HIS A 167 1.54 7.09 -2.16
C HIS A 167 0.91 7.36 -0.80
N ALA A 168 1.18 6.53 0.20
CA ALA A 168 0.68 6.74 1.55
C ALA A 168 1.42 7.85 2.30
N PHE A 169 2.74 7.95 2.12
CA PHE A 169 3.55 9.02 2.69
C PHE A 169 3.21 10.36 2.11
N LEU A 170 2.96 10.39 0.80
CA LEU A 170 2.37 11.55 0.19
C LEU A 170 1.14 11.91 1.00
N ARG A 171 0.20 10.98 1.30
CA ARG A 171 -1.14 11.18 1.90
C ARG A 171 -1.26 11.92 3.23
N ASP A 172 -0.28 11.88 4.12
CA ASP A 172 -0.40 12.53 5.43
C ASP A 172 0.48 13.79 5.54
N ASP A 173 -0.11 14.91 5.95
CA ASP A 173 0.62 15.92 6.74
C ASP A 173 0.93 15.21 8.07
N MET A 174 2.10 14.56 8.13
CA MET A 174 2.56 13.58 9.13
C MET A 174 2.57 14.05 10.60
N ASP A 175 2.02 15.20 10.93
CA ASP A 175 2.05 15.76 12.29
C ASP A 175 1.17 14.99 13.30
N GLU A 176 0.26 14.11 12.86
CA GLU A 176 -0.71 13.45 13.78
C GLU A 176 -0.80 11.91 13.72
N TYR A 177 -0.14 11.23 12.75
CA TYR A 177 -0.33 9.78 12.50
C TYR A 177 0.97 8.95 12.33
N GLU A 178 2.01 9.21 13.12
CA GLU A 178 3.25 8.39 13.18
C GLU A 178 3.03 6.90 13.50
N SER A 179 1.84 6.47 13.96
CA SER A 179 1.63 5.15 14.58
C SER A 179 1.41 3.99 13.60
N ASP A 180 0.64 4.15 12.52
CA ASP A 180 0.09 2.99 11.81
C ASP A 180 0.87 2.65 10.52
N PHE A 181 1.46 3.64 9.85
CA PHE A 181 2.28 3.42 8.65
C PHE A 181 3.71 2.97 8.94
N GLY A 182 4.18 3.17 10.18
CA GLY A 182 5.40 2.56 10.70
C GLY A 182 5.43 1.07 10.37
N THR A 183 4.31 0.35 10.48
CA THR A 183 4.25 -1.10 10.19
C THR A 183 4.59 -1.50 8.74
N VAL A 184 4.22 -0.70 7.74
CA VAL A 184 4.51 -1.01 6.31
C VAL A 184 5.96 -0.69 6.00
N VAL A 185 6.44 0.43 6.52
CA VAL A 185 7.85 0.80 6.46
C VAL A 185 8.66 -0.25 7.20
N ASP A 186 8.32 -0.62 8.43
CA ASP A 186 8.93 -1.66 9.27
C ASP A 186 8.95 -3.04 8.58
N ALA A 187 7.92 -3.35 7.79
CA ALA A 187 7.85 -4.58 7.00
C ALA A 187 8.82 -4.59 5.80
N VAL A 188 9.17 -3.41 5.28
CA VAL A 188 10.11 -3.23 4.16
C VAL A 188 11.51 -2.78 4.65
N SER A 189 11.60 -2.26 5.88
CA SER A 189 12.71 -1.54 6.51
C SER A 189 12.86 -1.97 7.97
N PRO A 190 13.98 -2.55 8.40
CA PRO A 190 14.13 -3.02 9.79
C PRO A 190 14.52 -1.92 10.81
N LEU A 191 14.16 -0.65 10.56
CA LEU A 191 14.50 0.50 11.43
C LEU A 191 13.54 0.62 12.63
N GLU A 192 14.04 1.08 13.78
CA GLU A 192 13.18 1.46 14.91
C GLU A 192 12.71 2.92 14.78
N PRO A 193 11.51 3.28 15.31
CA PRO A 193 10.97 4.64 15.24
C PRO A 193 11.90 5.71 15.81
N ASP A 194 12.64 5.39 16.89
CA ASP A 194 13.51 6.33 17.60
C ASP A 194 14.87 6.57 16.90
N MET A 195 15.17 5.85 15.80
CA MET A 195 16.39 6.00 15.00
C MET A 195 16.12 6.21 13.51
N ALA A 196 14.89 6.58 13.15
CA ALA A 196 14.61 7.06 11.81
C ALA A 196 15.52 8.28 11.55
N PRO A 197 16.34 8.27 10.48
CA PRO A 197 16.98 9.50 9.99
C PRO A 197 15.92 10.57 9.77
N ASP A 198 16.31 11.86 9.80
CA ASP A 198 15.44 12.91 9.23
C ASP A 198 14.92 12.40 7.89
N MET A 199 13.59 12.31 7.75
CA MET A 199 12.94 11.61 6.63
C MET A 199 13.30 12.23 5.27
N ASP A 200 13.79 13.47 5.27
CA ASP A 200 14.32 14.19 4.11
C ASP A 200 15.55 13.48 3.46
N ASP A 201 16.22 12.56 4.16
CA ASP A 201 17.36 11.78 3.66
C ASP A 201 17.00 10.30 3.33
N ILE A 202 15.72 9.91 3.36
CA ILE A 202 15.30 8.51 3.11
C ILE A 202 15.62 8.04 1.69
N ASP A 203 15.51 8.93 0.71
CA ASP A 203 15.86 8.66 -0.69
C ASP A 203 17.35 8.33 -0.88
N GLU A 204 18.20 8.81 0.04
CA GLU A 204 19.64 8.54 0.05
C GLU A 204 20.03 7.44 1.03
N HIS A 205 19.08 6.87 1.80
CA HIS A 205 19.45 6.00 2.92
C HIS A 205 20.06 4.67 2.42
N PRO A 206 21.39 4.48 2.57
CA PRO A 206 22.13 3.39 1.90
C PRO A 206 21.76 1.99 2.41
N LEU A 207 20.95 1.92 3.46
CA LEU A 207 20.59 0.70 4.18
C LEU A 207 19.29 0.07 3.66
N LEU A 208 18.44 0.84 2.96
CA LEU A 208 17.20 0.36 2.34
C LEU A 208 17.36 0.20 0.84
N MET A 209 18.00 1.19 0.22
CA MET A 209 18.46 1.13 -1.15
C MET A 209 19.36 -0.10 -1.35
N GLY A 210 18.87 -1.07 -2.10
CA GLY A 210 19.65 -2.25 -2.46
C GLY A 210 19.48 -3.46 -1.55
N TYR A 211 18.73 -3.42 -0.43
CA TYR A 211 18.69 -4.56 0.50
C TYR A 211 18.14 -5.84 -0.15
N LEU A 212 16.96 -5.73 -0.79
CA LEU A 212 16.39 -6.77 -1.64
C LEU A 212 16.82 -6.59 -3.10
N SER A 213 16.85 -5.37 -3.61
CA SER A 213 17.11 -5.10 -5.02
C SER A 213 18.54 -5.48 -5.45
N SER A 214 19.57 -5.31 -4.63
CA SER A 214 20.95 -5.71 -5.01
C SER A 214 21.13 -7.21 -5.21
N PRO A 215 20.77 -8.10 -4.26
CA PRO A 215 20.91 -9.54 -4.47
C PRO A 215 19.98 -10.04 -5.58
N LEU A 216 18.77 -9.47 -5.71
CA LEU A 216 17.86 -9.77 -6.83
C LEU A 216 18.49 -9.41 -8.18
N PHE A 217 19.03 -8.19 -8.31
CA PHE A 217 19.64 -7.73 -9.56
C PHE A 217 20.87 -8.54 -9.92
N ALA A 218 21.73 -8.84 -8.94
CA ALA A 218 22.90 -9.66 -9.16
C ALA A 218 22.53 -11.05 -9.68
N LEU A 219 21.51 -11.69 -9.10
CA LEU A 219 21.06 -13.03 -9.51
C LEU A 219 20.32 -13.03 -10.84
N LEU A 220 19.44 -12.07 -11.10
CA LEU A 220 18.76 -11.94 -12.39
C LEU A 220 19.76 -11.67 -13.52
N HIS A 221 20.73 -10.79 -13.27
CA HIS A 221 21.84 -10.54 -14.19
C HIS A 221 22.70 -11.80 -14.41
N GLU A 222 23.07 -12.53 -13.34
CA GLU A 222 23.79 -13.81 -13.43
C GLU A 222 23.04 -14.84 -14.31
N ARG A 223 21.71 -14.81 -14.26
CA ARG A 223 20.83 -15.69 -15.05
C ARG A 223 20.52 -15.18 -16.46
N GLY A 224 21.02 -14.00 -16.83
CA GLY A 224 20.75 -13.38 -18.14
C GLY A 224 19.30 -12.94 -18.32
N VAL A 225 18.58 -12.68 -17.22
CA VAL A 225 17.21 -12.19 -17.22
C VAL A 225 17.25 -10.66 -17.23
N PRO A 226 16.58 -9.99 -18.19
CA PRO A 226 16.53 -8.53 -18.19
C PRO A 226 15.82 -8.04 -16.93
N LEU A 227 16.39 -7.03 -16.29
CA LEU A 227 15.74 -6.39 -15.15
C LEU A 227 14.53 -5.60 -15.62
N PRO A 228 13.40 -5.65 -14.87
CA PRO A 228 12.36 -4.67 -15.06
C PRO A 228 12.96 -3.27 -14.90
N PRO A 229 12.51 -2.29 -15.68
CA PRO A 229 12.95 -0.92 -15.55
C PRO A 229 12.74 -0.45 -14.12
N THR A 230 13.82 0.01 -13.50
CA THR A 230 13.84 0.47 -12.13
C THR A 230 13.74 1.99 -12.14
N GLY A 231 12.56 2.51 -11.85
CA GLY A 231 12.36 3.92 -11.66
C GLY A 231 10.91 4.20 -11.34
N PHE A 232 10.68 5.13 -10.41
CA PHE A 232 9.38 5.72 -10.11
C PHE A 232 8.77 6.50 -11.29
N SER A 233 9.31 6.34 -12.51
CA SER A 233 8.64 6.83 -13.70
C SER A 233 7.46 5.89 -13.96
N ASN A 234 6.28 6.33 -13.53
CA ASN A 234 4.98 5.68 -13.68
C ASN A 234 4.65 5.13 -15.10
N SER A 235 5.44 5.50 -16.10
CA SER A 235 5.22 5.10 -17.49
C SER A 235 5.54 3.63 -17.79
N ASP A 236 6.35 2.94 -16.98
CA ASP A 236 6.74 1.55 -17.27
C ASP A 236 6.09 0.54 -16.31
N SER A 237 4.87 0.15 -16.67
CA SER A 237 4.08 -0.87 -15.98
C SER A 237 4.53 -2.31 -16.27
N SER A 238 5.66 -2.51 -16.97
CA SER A 238 6.12 -3.86 -17.34
C SER A 238 6.45 -4.74 -16.13
N HIS A 239 6.86 -4.15 -15.00
CA HIS A 239 7.17 -4.91 -13.80
C HIS A 239 5.92 -5.61 -13.23
N TRP A 240 4.73 -5.04 -13.38
CA TRP A 240 3.47 -5.65 -12.95
C TRP A 240 3.15 -6.98 -13.63
N HIS A 241 3.64 -7.19 -14.85
CA HIS A 241 3.37 -8.40 -15.62
C HIS A 241 4.03 -9.65 -15.03
N SER A 242 4.93 -9.51 -14.05
CA SER A 242 5.46 -10.67 -13.34
C SER A 242 4.51 -11.19 -12.25
N ILE A 243 3.62 -10.34 -11.73
CA ILE A 243 2.69 -10.68 -10.64
C ILE A 243 1.21 -10.68 -11.07
N LEU A 244 0.89 -10.02 -12.20
CA LEU A 244 -0.46 -9.96 -12.77
C LEU A 244 -0.49 -10.62 -14.15
N ASP A 245 -1.52 -11.44 -14.39
CA ASP A 245 -1.77 -12.05 -15.71
C ASP A 245 -2.17 -11.00 -16.77
N SER A 246 -2.83 -9.95 -16.33
CA SER A 246 -3.23 -8.81 -17.14
C SER A 246 -3.24 -7.54 -16.32
N VAL A 247 -2.75 -6.46 -16.91
CA VAL A 247 -2.72 -5.14 -16.31
C VAL A 247 -3.84 -4.30 -16.93
N GLU A 248 -4.96 -4.18 -16.22
CA GLU A 248 -6.09 -3.37 -16.69
C GLU A 248 -5.74 -1.89 -16.59
N GLY A 249 -5.94 -1.16 -17.69
CA GLY A 249 -5.70 0.28 -17.76
C GLY A 249 -4.32 0.69 -18.28
N ASP A 250 -3.36 -0.23 -18.48
CA ASP A 250 -2.01 0.09 -19.00
C ASP A 250 -2.01 0.79 -20.37
N LYS A 251 -3.05 0.54 -21.16
CA LYS A 251 -3.24 1.06 -22.51
C LYS A 251 -4.33 2.12 -22.61
N ASP A 252 -4.82 2.59 -21.47
CA ASP A 252 -5.86 3.60 -21.46
C ASP A 252 -5.32 4.91 -22.06
N GLN A 253 -6.19 5.52 -22.86
CA GLN A 253 -5.87 6.71 -23.63
C GLN A 253 -6.52 7.94 -23.03
N CYS A 254 -5.78 9.05 -23.04
CA CYS A 254 -6.36 10.34 -22.71
C CYS A 254 -7.50 10.64 -23.68
N VAL A 255 -8.69 10.98 -23.16
CA VAL A 255 -9.87 11.25 -23.99
C VAL A 255 -9.65 12.45 -24.92
N HIS A 256 -8.78 13.39 -24.54
CA HIS A 256 -8.52 14.60 -25.32
C HIS A 256 -7.42 14.42 -26.38
N CYS A 257 -6.21 14.00 -26.00
CA CYS A 257 -5.09 13.89 -26.93
C CYS A 257 -4.90 12.49 -27.55
N HIS A 258 -5.62 11.48 -27.06
CA HIS A 258 -5.52 10.07 -27.45
C HIS A 258 -4.14 9.42 -27.22
N GLU A 259 -3.26 10.09 -26.47
CA GLU A 259 -2.00 9.50 -26.04
C GLU A 259 -2.27 8.35 -25.06
N ILE A 260 -1.55 7.24 -25.23
CA ILE A 260 -1.58 6.10 -24.31
C ILE A 260 -0.75 6.51 -23.10
N VAL A 261 -1.43 6.72 -21.98
CA VAL A 261 -0.82 7.22 -20.73
C VAL A 261 -1.03 6.22 -19.59
N GLY A 262 -2.02 5.35 -19.73
CA GLY A 262 -2.27 4.25 -18.81
C GLY A 262 -2.68 4.72 -17.43
N PHE A 263 -1.91 4.36 -16.40
CA PHE A 263 -2.19 4.67 -15.00
C PHE A 263 -2.03 6.15 -14.64
N ASP A 264 -1.31 6.93 -15.45
CA ASP A 264 -1.12 8.37 -15.25
C ASP A 264 -2.33 9.20 -15.74
N LEU A 265 -3.45 8.54 -16.04
CA LEU A 265 -4.69 9.22 -16.35
C LEU A 265 -5.39 9.75 -15.09
N LEU A 266 -5.90 10.96 -15.22
CA LEU A 266 -6.56 11.71 -14.17
C LEU A 266 -8.05 11.81 -14.47
N GLY A 267 -8.86 11.39 -13.51
CA GLY A 267 -10.32 11.44 -13.55
C GLY A 267 -10.88 11.89 -12.20
N PRO A 268 -12.22 11.88 -12.02
CA PRO A 268 -12.86 12.38 -10.81
C PRO A 268 -12.33 11.77 -9.50
N SER A 269 -11.98 10.48 -9.51
CA SER A 269 -11.43 9.78 -8.35
C SER A 269 -9.94 10.05 -8.09
N THR A 270 -9.23 10.67 -9.04
CA THR A 270 -7.78 10.88 -8.98
C THR A 270 -7.37 12.35 -9.10
N TYR A 271 -8.30 13.27 -9.38
CA TYR A 271 -8.00 14.72 -9.42
C TYR A 271 -7.46 15.28 -8.10
N ALA A 272 -7.80 14.66 -6.96
CA ALA A 272 -7.27 15.07 -5.66
C ALA A 272 -5.73 14.94 -5.59
N TYR A 273 -5.12 14.03 -6.38
CA TYR A 273 -3.66 13.89 -6.44
C TYR A 273 -2.96 15.09 -7.08
N LEU A 274 -3.65 15.83 -7.97
CA LEU A 274 -3.09 17.06 -8.54
C LEU A 274 -2.93 18.17 -7.50
N THR A 275 -3.90 18.29 -6.59
CA THR A 275 -3.85 19.27 -5.49
C THR A 275 -2.60 19.08 -4.63
N ARG A 276 -2.15 17.83 -4.52
CA ARG A 276 -1.03 17.45 -3.68
C ARG A 276 0.32 17.76 -4.30
N ASN A 277 0.50 17.47 -5.58
CA ASN A 277 1.73 17.81 -6.29
C ASN A 277 1.96 19.33 -6.32
N MET A 278 0.90 20.14 -6.23
CA MET A 278 1.02 21.60 -6.08
C MET A 278 1.49 22.04 -4.68
N ARG A 279 1.38 21.19 -3.65
CA ARG A 279 1.72 21.53 -2.25
C ARG A 279 3.08 21.03 -1.79
N SER A 280 3.56 19.92 -2.34
CA SER A 280 4.76 19.23 -1.84
C SER A 280 6.09 19.89 -2.21
N ASP A 281 6.10 20.83 -3.14
CA ASP A 281 7.30 21.61 -3.43
C ASP A 281 7.33 22.84 -2.49
N PRO A 282 8.40 23.09 -1.72
CA PRO A 282 8.54 24.29 -0.88
C PRO A 282 8.61 25.60 -1.70
N ASP A 283 8.90 25.51 -3.00
CA ASP A 283 8.72 26.59 -4.00
C ASP A 283 7.35 26.47 -4.72
N GLY A 284 6.44 25.66 -4.18
CA GLY A 284 5.30 25.05 -4.84
C GLY A 284 4.44 25.98 -5.66
N ASP A 285 4.07 25.46 -6.83
CA ASP A 285 3.16 26.07 -7.78
C ASP A 285 1.90 26.53 -7.04
N ASP A 286 1.84 27.83 -6.72
CA ASP A 286 0.63 28.44 -6.20
C ASP A 286 -0.47 28.12 -7.21
N PRO A 287 -1.69 27.70 -6.81
CA PRO A 287 -2.79 27.51 -7.76
C PRO A 287 -2.95 28.68 -8.75
N SER A 288 -2.46 29.87 -8.40
CA SER A 288 -2.36 31.04 -9.28
C SER A 288 -1.47 30.85 -10.52
N ASP A 289 -0.55 29.88 -10.56
CA ASP A 289 0.26 29.54 -11.73
C ASP A 289 -0.57 28.89 -12.86
N LEU A 290 -1.76 28.40 -12.53
CA LEU A 290 -2.77 28.01 -13.51
C LEU A 290 -3.40 29.22 -14.22
N LEU A 291 -3.26 30.44 -13.66
CA LEU A 291 -3.73 31.66 -14.31
C LEU A 291 -2.77 32.04 -15.45
N ARG A 292 -3.21 31.83 -16.69
CA ARG A 292 -2.44 32.21 -17.87
C ARG A 292 -2.12 33.70 -17.94
N ASP A 293 -1.02 34.00 -18.63
CA ASP A 293 -0.60 35.33 -19.03
C ASP A 293 -0.36 36.30 -17.86
N GLY A 294 -0.71 37.58 -18.04
CA GLY A 294 -0.52 38.61 -17.02
C GLY A 294 -1.43 38.48 -15.78
N LEU A 295 -2.36 37.51 -15.76
CA LEU A 295 -3.33 37.38 -14.65
C LEU A 295 -2.66 36.93 -13.35
N ARG A 296 -1.68 36.03 -13.41
CA ARG A 296 -0.88 35.63 -12.23
C ARG A 296 -0.13 36.80 -11.59
N TYR A 297 0.18 37.84 -12.37
CA TYR A 297 0.85 39.05 -11.89
C TYR A 297 -0.12 40.15 -11.48
N ASN A 298 -1.41 39.99 -11.78
CA ASN A 298 -2.42 40.91 -11.32
C ASN A 298 -2.81 40.55 -9.89
N LEU A 299 -2.29 41.32 -8.93
CA LEU A 299 -2.53 41.12 -7.50
C LEU A 299 -4.02 41.08 -7.14
N ILE A 300 -4.85 41.87 -7.82
CA ILE A 300 -6.30 41.93 -7.57
C ILE A 300 -6.98 40.64 -8.04
N GLU A 301 -6.64 40.18 -9.25
CA GLU A 301 -7.20 38.93 -9.80
C GLU A 301 -6.73 37.71 -9.00
N THR A 302 -5.44 37.67 -8.66
CA THR A 302 -4.85 36.58 -7.87
C THR A 302 -5.42 36.53 -6.46
N GLN A 303 -5.59 37.66 -5.79
CA GLN A 303 -6.22 37.70 -4.47
C GLN A 303 -7.69 37.24 -4.54
N HIS A 304 -8.43 37.69 -5.55
CA HIS A 304 -9.81 37.25 -5.73
C HIS A 304 -9.88 35.74 -6.01
N PHE A 305 -8.98 35.21 -6.82
CA PHE A 305 -8.87 33.79 -7.10
C PHE A 305 -8.60 32.97 -5.83
N ARG A 306 -7.59 33.37 -5.03
CA ARG A 306 -7.30 32.74 -3.73
C ARG A 306 -8.50 32.77 -2.78
N GLN A 307 -9.25 33.87 -2.74
CA GLN A 307 -10.48 33.96 -1.94
C GLN A 307 -11.55 32.95 -2.40
N GLN A 308 -11.74 32.80 -3.70
CA GLN A 308 -12.71 31.80 -4.22
C GLN A 308 -12.25 30.37 -3.89
N ILE A 309 -10.97 30.06 -4.08
CA ILE A 309 -10.44 28.73 -3.75
C ILE A 309 -10.47 28.45 -2.25
N SER A 310 -10.18 29.44 -1.40
CA SER A 310 -10.20 29.27 0.06
C SER A 310 -11.57 28.93 0.65
N SER A 311 -12.64 29.05 -0.15
CA SER A 311 -13.98 28.64 0.25
C SER A 311 -14.28 27.16 -0.02
N LEU A 312 -13.39 26.47 -0.75
CA LEU A 312 -13.46 25.04 -1.02
C LEU A 312 -12.62 24.28 0.00
N GLU A 313 -13.03 23.05 0.31
CA GLU A 313 -12.24 22.16 1.16
C GLU A 313 -10.89 21.85 0.48
N PRO A 314 -9.77 21.89 1.23
CA PRO A 314 -8.41 21.66 0.72
C PRO A 314 -8.27 20.46 -0.23
N GLU A 315 -8.87 19.33 0.11
CA GLU A 315 -8.75 18.07 -0.64
C GLU A 315 -9.55 18.07 -1.94
N ASP A 316 -10.62 18.87 -1.99
CA ASP A 316 -11.59 18.90 -3.09
C ASP A 316 -11.41 20.11 -4.02
N VAL A 317 -10.40 20.96 -3.80
CA VAL A 317 -10.20 22.19 -4.59
C VAL A 317 -10.12 21.89 -6.09
N ILE A 318 -9.20 21.03 -6.52
CA ILE A 318 -9.01 20.71 -7.93
C ILE A 318 -10.19 19.90 -8.50
N PRO A 319 -10.69 18.83 -7.84
CA PRO A 319 -11.89 18.13 -8.30
C PRO A 319 -13.08 19.05 -8.54
N ASN A 320 -13.44 19.88 -7.55
CA ASN A 320 -14.57 20.81 -7.65
C ASN A 320 -14.33 21.87 -8.72
N LEU A 321 -13.11 22.39 -8.82
CA LEU A 321 -12.75 23.39 -9.82
C LEU A 321 -12.90 22.83 -11.25
N ILE A 322 -12.42 21.60 -11.51
CA ILE A 322 -12.57 20.94 -12.81
C ILE A 322 -14.05 20.70 -13.12
N GLU A 323 -14.82 20.20 -12.15
CA GLU A 323 -16.27 19.98 -12.33
C GLU A 323 -17.00 21.29 -12.67
N GLU A 324 -16.75 22.35 -11.91
CA GLU A 324 -17.35 23.66 -12.17
C GLU A 324 -16.94 24.24 -13.54
N ILE A 325 -15.67 24.09 -13.93
CA ILE A 325 -15.16 24.51 -15.24
C ILE A 325 -15.88 23.78 -16.37
N LEU A 326 -16.01 22.45 -16.26
CA LEU A 326 -16.65 21.63 -17.29
C LEU A 326 -18.18 21.90 -17.35
N ALA A 327 -18.80 22.32 -16.24
CA ALA A 327 -20.20 22.71 -16.19
C ALA A 327 -20.47 24.13 -16.73
N PHE A 328 -19.52 25.06 -16.57
CA PHE A 328 -19.69 26.48 -16.92
C PHE A 328 -19.78 26.73 -18.44
N GLY A 329 -19.03 25.95 -19.23
CA GLY A 329 -19.01 26.07 -20.68
C GLY A 329 -17.61 25.84 -21.23
N LYS A 330 -17.52 24.95 -22.22
CA LYS A 330 -16.24 24.48 -22.77
C LYS A 330 -15.67 25.49 -23.77
N GLN A 331 -14.39 25.81 -23.61
CA GLN A 331 -13.62 26.59 -24.56
C GLN A 331 -13.31 25.77 -25.82
N PRO A 332 -12.99 26.43 -26.95
CA PRO A 332 -12.58 25.75 -28.16
C PRO A 332 -11.42 24.79 -27.92
N GLY A 333 -11.52 23.56 -28.44
CA GLY A 333 -10.54 22.48 -28.25
C GLY A 333 -10.94 21.45 -27.19
N PHE A 334 -11.79 21.80 -26.22
CA PHE A 334 -12.22 20.89 -25.16
C PHE A 334 -13.69 20.46 -25.28
N GLU A 335 -14.34 20.69 -26.42
CA GLU A 335 -15.79 20.50 -26.59
C GLU A 335 -16.26 19.07 -26.28
N ASN A 336 -15.40 18.09 -26.55
CA ASN A 336 -15.71 16.68 -26.37
C ASN A 336 -15.51 16.17 -24.93
N VAL A 337 -14.75 16.89 -24.09
CA VAL A 337 -14.40 16.47 -22.72
C VAL A 337 -15.57 16.64 -21.77
N LYS A 338 -16.01 15.58 -21.10
CA LYS A 338 -17.14 15.54 -20.17
C LYS A 338 -16.65 15.37 -18.73
N VAL A 339 -17.54 15.70 -17.79
CA VAL A 339 -17.37 15.30 -16.39
C VAL A 339 -17.33 13.77 -16.34
N GLY A 340 -16.26 13.21 -15.78
CA GLY A 340 -16.01 11.76 -15.76
C GLY A 340 -15.01 11.24 -16.79
N ASP A 341 -14.63 12.05 -17.78
CA ASP A 341 -13.59 11.66 -18.72
C ASP A 341 -12.21 11.65 -18.05
N TRP A 342 -11.36 10.74 -18.51
CA TRP A 342 -9.99 10.58 -18.04
C TRP A 342 -9.02 11.33 -18.96
N LEU A 343 -8.18 12.17 -18.36
CA LEU A 343 -7.26 13.07 -19.05
C LEU A 343 -5.83 12.87 -18.54
N CYS A 344 -4.83 12.96 -19.40
CA CYS A 344 -3.45 13.00 -18.92
C CYS A 344 -3.15 14.33 -18.21
N ALA A 345 -2.13 14.35 -17.35
CA ALA A 345 -1.73 15.54 -16.59
C ALA A 345 -1.58 16.80 -17.45
N LYS A 346 -0.96 16.67 -18.63
CA LYS A 346 -0.80 17.78 -19.57
C LYS A 346 -2.14 18.34 -20.07
N CYS A 347 -3.09 17.46 -20.41
CA CYS A 347 -4.41 17.90 -20.87
C CYS A 347 -5.25 18.52 -19.74
N VAL A 348 -5.07 18.07 -18.49
CA VAL A 348 -5.69 18.73 -17.33
C VAL A 348 -5.10 20.13 -17.11
N ASP A 349 -3.77 20.27 -17.17
CA ASP A 349 -3.10 21.57 -17.08
C ASP A 349 -3.59 22.54 -18.16
N GLU A 350 -3.66 22.08 -19.42
CA GLU A 350 -4.17 22.89 -20.54
C GLU A 350 -5.66 23.24 -20.37
N LEU A 351 -6.48 22.30 -19.88
CA LEU A 351 -7.90 22.52 -19.57
C LEU A 351 -8.05 23.64 -18.53
N LEU A 352 -7.36 23.53 -17.39
CA LEU A 352 -7.39 24.51 -16.32
C LEU A 352 -6.94 25.88 -16.83
N LYS A 353 -5.75 25.96 -17.44
CA LYS A 353 -5.19 27.20 -17.99
C LYS A 353 -6.11 27.89 -19.01
N ALA A 354 -6.83 27.13 -19.83
CA ALA A 354 -7.74 27.68 -20.84
C ALA A 354 -9.05 28.22 -20.23
N HIS A 355 -9.58 27.60 -19.18
CA HIS A 355 -10.92 27.90 -18.66
C HIS A 355 -10.93 28.78 -17.41
N LEU A 356 -9.88 28.72 -16.60
CA LEU A 356 -9.81 29.37 -15.30
C LEU A 356 -10.09 30.89 -15.34
N PRO A 357 -9.58 31.68 -16.32
CA PRO A 357 -9.90 33.10 -16.40
C PRO A 357 -11.40 33.38 -16.61
N PHE A 358 -12.07 32.55 -17.40
CA PHE A 358 -13.50 32.71 -17.71
C PHE A 358 -14.37 32.31 -16.52
N TRP A 359 -13.99 31.22 -15.84
CA TRP A 359 -14.61 30.81 -14.59
C TRP A 359 -14.49 31.91 -13.52
N LEU A 360 -13.30 32.51 -13.36
CA LEU A 360 -13.08 33.59 -12.40
C LEU A 360 -13.93 34.83 -12.72
N LEU A 361 -14.03 35.19 -14.00
CA LEU A 361 -14.86 36.29 -14.46
C LEU A 361 -16.35 36.06 -14.19
N ASP A 362 -16.83 34.82 -14.33
CA ASP A 362 -18.21 34.46 -14.01
C ASP A 362 -18.49 34.54 -12.50
N LYS A 363 -17.61 34.00 -11.65
CA LYS A 363 -17.71 34.13 -10.19
C LYS A 363 -17.80 35.60 -9.77
N LYS A 364 -17.00 36.49 -10.39
CA LYS A 364 -17.07 37.95 -10.16
C LYS A 364 -18.43 38.53 -10.54
N ARG A 365 -18.97 38.18 -11.71
CA ARG A 365 -20.28 38.68 -12.17
C ARG A 365 -21.41 38.23 -11.23
N LYS A 366 -21.36 36.99 -10.75
CA LYS A 366 -22.31 36.44 -9.79
C LYS A 366 -22.19 37.13 -8.41
N GLY A 367 -20.98 37.32 -7.89
CA GLY A 367 -20.73 38.00 -6.62
C GLY A 367 -21.12 39.49 -6.64
N ALA A 368 -20.88 40.19 -7.75
CA ALA A 368 -21.28 41.59 -7.93
C ALA A 368 -22.81 41.75 -7.97
N SER A 369 -23.55 40.71 -8.36
CA SER A 369 -25.02 40.72 -8.39
C SER A 369 -25.64 40.55 -7.00
N SER A 370 -24.90 39.97 -6.05
CA SER A 370 -25.34 39.80 -4.65
C SER A 370 -24.98 40.97 -3.73
N ALA A 371 -24.00 41.80 -4.12
CA ALA A 371 -23.67 43.02 -3.39
C ALA A 371 -24.69 44.11 -3.73
N THR A 372 -25.74 44.27 -2.92
CA THR A 372 -26.57 45.46 -2.98
C THR A 372 -25.66 46.69 -2.84
N PRO A 373 -25.72 47.66 -3.76
CA PRO A 373 -24.87 48.84 -3.68
C PRO A 373 -25.22 49.64 -2.42
N SER A 374 -24.45 49.47 -1.36
CA SER A 374 -24.52 50.28 -0.14
C SER A 374 -23.93 51.66 -0.44
N TRP A 375 -24.61 52.44 -1.27
CA TRP A 375 -24.34 53.88 -1.44
C TRP A 375 -24.99 54.66 -0.30
N ASN A 376 -24.64 54.37 0.95
CA ASN A 376 -24.88 55.30 2.05
C ASN A 376 -23.65 56.19 2.19
N TYR A 377 -23.54 57.17 1.28
CA TYR A 377 -22.80 58.39 1.58
C TYR A 377 -23.71 59.26 2.46
N GLU A 378 -23.54 59.18 3.78
CA GLU A 378 -24.05 60.21 4.67
C GLU A 378 -23.19 61.47 4.49
N HIS A 379 -23.84 62.56 4.10
CA HIS A 379 -23.29 63.90 3.96
C HIS A 379 -23.34 64.69 5.27
#